data_AF-A0AAV5MWQ6-F1
#
_entry.id   AF-A0AAV5MWQ6-F1
#
_cell.length_a   1.000
_cell.length_b   1.000
_cell.length_c   1.000
_cell.angle_alpha   90.00
_cell.angle_beta   90.00
_cell.angle_gamma   90.00
#
_symmetry.space_group_name_H-M   'P 1'
#
loop_
_entity.id
_entity.type
_entity.pdbx_description
1 polymer ?
#
loop_
_entity_poly.entity_id
_entity_poly.type
_entity_poly.pdbx_seq_one_letter_code
_entity_poly.pdbx_strand_id
1 'polypeptide(L)'
;MGENGEFTLDVKAFVEATKRDMLDVTKKAMIDVSNRVVDMSPVDTGRFRSNWEIGQDVVPDTYSPEIGPYPRPPEIKARLKAQVDEISQGANFIFLANTLPYSYRLEMEGWSKQAPAGMLRVVVPEFQTYLDKAAREIKNR
;
A
#
# COMPACT_ATOMS: atom_id res chain seq x y z
N MET A 1 30.47 -24.27 27.38
CA MET A 1 30.33 -23.81 25.98
C MET A 1 28.86 -23.76 25.51
N GLY A 2 27.86 -23.97 26.39
CA GLY A 2 26.44 -23.99 26.03
C GLY A 2 25.69 -22.65 26.14
N GLU A 3 25.95 -21.86 27.18
CA GLU A 3 25.18 -20.62 27.46
C GLU A 3 25.37 -19.52 26.40
N ASN A 4 26.59 -19.36 25.86
CA ASN A 4 26.85 -18.36 24.81
C ASN A 4 26.19 -18.72 23.47
N GLY A 5 25.96 -20.00 23.21
CA GLY A 5 25.28 -20.47 22.00
C GLY A 5 23.78 -20.24 22.06
N GLU A 6 23.17 -20.49 23.22
CA GLU A 6 21.74 -20.30 23.49
C GLU A 6 21.34 -18.82 23.44
N PHE A 7 22.07 -17.94 24.12
CA PHE A 7 21.84 -16.49 24.05
C PHE A 7 21.94 -15.93 22.62
N THR A 8 22.90 -16.41 21.83
CA THR A 8 23.06 -15.98 20.44
C THR A 8 21.89 -16.41 19.56
N LEU A 9 21.30 -17.59 19.81
CA LEU A 9 20.11 -18.07 19.11
C LEU A 9 18.88 -17.22 19.46
N ASP A 10 18.72 -16.88 20.73
CA ASP A 10 17.61 -16.05 21.20
C ASP A 10 17.66 -14.64 20.60
N VAL A 11 18.85 -14.02 20.56
CA VAL A 11 19.03 -12.72 19.92
C VAL A 11 18.69 -12.78 18.43
N LYS A 12 19.12 -13.84 17.72
CA LYS A 12 18.77 -14.01 16.30
C LYS A 12 17.26 -14.19 16.11
N ALA A 13 16.62 -15.01 16.93
CA ALA A 13 15.17 -15.22 16.87
C ALA A 13 14.41 -13.91 17.13
N PHE A 14 14.84 -13.13 18.12
CA PHE A 14 14.27 -11.82 18.44
C PHE A 14 14.42 -10.82 17.29
N VAL A 15 15.60 -10.75 16.66
CA VAL A 15 15.83 -9.87 15.50
C VAL A 15 14.92 -10.25 14.33
N GLU A 16 14.80 -11.54 14.02
CA GLU A 16 13.94 -12.00 12.94
C GLU A 16 12.45 -11.78 13.23
N ALA A 17 12.02 -11.92 14.48
CA ALA A 17 10.67 -11.57 14.91
C ALA A 17 10.42 -10.06 14.73
N THR A 18 11.35 -9.21 15.18
CA THR A 18 11.21 -7.75 15.04
C THR A 18 11.13 -7.31 13.57
N LYS A 19 11.93 -7.92 12.69
CA LYS A 19 11.84 -7.66 11.23
C LYS A 19 10.49 -8.03 10.65
N ARG A 20 9.91 -9.15 11.08
CA ARG A 20 8.56 -9.59 10.68
C ARG A 20 7.51 -8.58 11.13
N ASP A 21 7.57 -8.16 12.38
CA ASP A 21 6.62 -7.18 12.92
C ASP A 21 6.70 -5.85 12.18
N MET A 22 7.90 -5.36 11.86
CA MET A 22 8.08 -4.14 11.06
C MET A 22 7.47 -4.27 9.65
N LEU A 23 7.66 -5.42 9.00
CA LEU A 23 7.04 -5.68 7.70
C LEU A 23 5.52 -5.72 7.82
N ASP A 24 4.98 -6.42 8.81
CA ASP A 24 3.53 -6.55 9.03
C ASP A 24 2.88 -5.19 9.28
N VAL A 25 3.52 -4.33 10.08
CA VAL A 25 3.07 -2.94 10.30
C VAL A 25 3.06 -2.16 8.99
N THR A 26 4.14 -2.26 8.19
CA THR A 26 4.26 -1.56 6.91
C THR A 26 3.20 -2.03 5.91
N LYS A 27 3.01 -3.34 5.77
CA LYS A 27 1.98 -3.95 4.93
C LYS A 27 0.58 -3.45 5.31
N LYS A 28 0.28 -3.47 6.61
CA LYS A 28 -1.02 -3.04 7.11
C LYS A 28 -1.28 -1.55 6.88
N ALA A 29 -0.29 -0.69 7.10
CA ALA A 29 -0.39 0.73 6.78
C ALA A 29 -0.60 0.95 5.26
N MET A 30 0.11 0.19 4.41
CA MET A 30 -0.06 0.26 2.96
C MET A 30 -1.47 -0.17 2.52
N ILE A 31 -2.05 -1.19 3.14
CA ILE A 31 -3.45 -1.59 2.90
C ILE A 31 -4.41 -0.46 3.26
N ASP A 32 -4.24 0.17 4.42
CA ASP A 32 -5.13 1.26 4.86
C ASP A 32 -5.01 2.49 3.93
N VAL A 33 -3.79 2.88 3.57
CA VAL A 33 -3.50 3.98 2.64
C VAL A 33 -4.10 3.70 1.26
N SER A 34 -3.83 2.51 0.70
CA SER A 34 -4.31 2.15 -0.63
C SER A 34 -5.84 2.07 -0.68
N ASN A 35 -6.48 1.54 0.37
CA ASN A 35 -7.94 1.55 0.51
C ASN A 35 -8.51 2.98 0.50
N ARG A 36 -7.89 3.90 1.24
CA ARG A 36 -8.31 5.30 1.31
C ARG A 36 -8.16 6.00 -0.04
N VAL A 37 -7.04 5.77 -0.72
CA VAL A 37 -6.77 6.32 -2.07
C VAL A 37 -7.81 5.80 -3.08
N VAL A 38 -8.15 4.52 -3.05
CA VAL A 38 -9.20 3.93 -3.89
C VAL A 38 -10.56 4.60 -3.63
N ASP A 39 -10.92 4.81 -2.37
CA ASP A 39 -12.20 5.43 -2.01
C ASP A 39 -12.31 6.88 -2.48
N MET A 40 -11.22 7.65 -2.42
CA MET A 40 -11.21 9.04 -2.89
C MET A 40 -11.05 9.19 -4.40
N SER A 41 -10.56 8.16 -5.09
CA SER A 41 -10.34 8.22 -6.53
C SER A 41 -11.65 8.45 -7.29
N PRO A 42 -11.70 9.34 -8.28
CA PRO A 42 -12.94 9.66 -8.99
C PRO A 42 -13.56 8.45 -9.70
N VAL A 43 -14.89 8.38 -9.68
CA VAL A 43 -15.69 7.45 -10.50
C VAL A 43 -16.33 8.22 -11.62
N ASP A 44 -15.66 8.28 -12.76
CA ASP A 44 -16.30 8.60 -14.02
C ASP A 44 -16.77 7.29 -14.68
N THR A 45 -15.90 6.64 -15.45
CA THR A 45 -16.11 5.27 -15.94
C THR A 45 -15.68 4.19 -14.93
N GLY A 46 -14.90 4.57 -13.92
CA GLY A 46 -14.22 3.65 -12.99
C GLY A 46 -12.79 3.28 -13.38
N ARG A 47 -12.34 3.58 -14.61
CA ARG A 47 -10.98 3.25 -15.12
C ARG A 47 -9.87 3.78 -14.23
N PHE A 48 -9.95 5.05 -13.82
CA PHE A 48 -8.92 5.67 -13.00
C PHE A 48 -8.79 4.95 -11.66
N ARG A 49 -9.92 4.75 -10.97
CA ARG A 49 -9.98 4.09 -9.67
C ARG A 49 -9.50 2.63 -9.73
N SER A 50 -9.73 1.92 -10.84
CA SER A 50 -9.30 0.53 -10.96
C SER A 50 -7.80 0.33 -11.23
N ASN A 51 -7.08 1.39 -11.59
CA ASN A 51 -5.72 1.32 -12.10
C ASN A 51 -4.63 1.59 -11.05
N TRP A 52 -5.00 1.53 -9.77
CA TRP A 52 -4.00 1.50 -8.70
C TRP A 52 -3.35 0.12 -8.66
N GLU A 53 -2.02 0.11 -8.55
CA GLU A 53 -1.20 -1.09 -8.49
C GLU A 53 -0.16 -0.95 -7.38
N ILE A 54 0.17 -2.05 -6.72
CA ILE A 54 1.26 -2.12 -5.75
C ILE A 54 2.44 -2.91 -6.33
N GLY A 55 3.64 -2.36 -6.18
CA GLY A 55 4.88 -2.99 -6.63
C GLY A 55 5.93 -3.02 -5.53
N GLN A 56 6.68 -4.12 -5.44
CA GLN A 56 7.87 -4.23 -4.60
C GLN A 56 9.12 -3.91 -5.44
N ASP A 57 9.94 -2.97 -4.98
CA ASP A 57 11.25 -2.58 -5.55
C ASP A 57 11.24 -2.11 -7.02
N VAL A 58 10.08 -2.16 -7.67
CA VAL A 58 9.81 -1.74 -9.03
C VAL A 58 8.48 -0.98 -9.05
N VAL A 59 8.46 0.16 -9.72
CA VAL A 59 7.22 0.93 -9.94
C VAL A 59 6.37 0.17 -10.96
N PRO A 60 5.10 -0.16 -10.65
CA PRO A 60 4.19 -0.74 -11.63
C PRO A 60 4.08 0.17 -12.87
N ASP A 61 4.06 -0.43 -14.07
CA ASP A 61 4.02 0.29 -15.36
C ASP A 61 2.87 -0.17 -16.28
N THR A 62 2.12 -1.18 -15.86
CA THR A 62 0.96 -1.70 -16.59
C THR A 62 -0.29 -0.90 -16.30
N TYR A 63 -1.14 -0.70 -17.32
CA TYR A 63 -2.45 -0.04 -17.16
C TYR A 63 -3.58 -0.89 -17.74
N SER A 64 -4.76 -0.73 -17.16
CA SER A 64 -6.02 -1.35 -17.59
C SER A 64 -6.47 -0.83 -18.96
N PRO A 65 -7.18 -1.66 -19.76
CA PRO A 65 -7.64 -1.28 -21.09
C PRO A 65 -8.48 -0.01 -21.10
N GLU A 66 -8.53 0.64 -22.27
CA GLU A 66 -9.27 1.90 -22.43
C GLU A 66 -10.79 1.77 -22.30
N ILE A 67 -11.33 0.57 -22.51
CA ILE A 67 -12.75 0.29 -22.44
C ILE A 67 -12.99 -0.84 -21.42
N GLY A 68 -14.03 -0.66 -20.60
CA GLY A 68 -14.41 -1.56 -19.50
C GLY A 68 -15.20 -2.80 -19.93
N PRO A 69 -15.71 -3.60 -18.97
CA PRO A 69 -16.03 -3.20 -17.59
C PRO A 69 -14.81 -3.09 -16.66
N TYR A 70 -14.88 -2.18 -15.68
CA TYR A 70 -13.85 -2.00 -14.65
C TYR A 70 -14.32 -2.59 -13.30
N PRO A 71 -13.39 -3.16 -12.50
CA PRO A 71 -13.71 -3.76 -11.21
C PRO A 71 -14.24 -2.72 -10.22
N ARG A 72 -15.10 -3.14 -9.30
CA ARG A 72 -15.67 -2.28 -8.24
C ARG A 72 -14.70 -2.15 -7.06
N PRO A 73 -14.90 -1.17 -6.15
CA PRO A 73 -13.98 -0.94 -5.04
C PRO A 73 -13.63 -2.18 -4.19
N PRO A 74 -14.56 -3.08 -3.84
CA PRO A 74 -14.21 -4.29 -3.08
C PRO A 74 -13.21 -5.20 -3.83
N GLU A 75 -13.35 -5.33 -5.15
CA GLU A 75 -12.49 -6.15 -6.00
C GLU A 75 -11.10 -5.52 -6.12
N ILE A 76 -11.04 -4.19 -6.29
CA ILE A 76 -9.79 -3.44 -6.34
C ILE A 76 -9.03 -3.58 -5.01
N LYS A 77 -9.71 -3.35 -3.87
CA LYS A 77 -9.10 -3.45 -2.54
C LYS A 77 -8.61 -4.86 -2.22
N ALA A 78 -9.36 -5.89 -2.63
CA ALA A 78 -8.93 -7.28 -2.46
C ALA A 78 -7.66 -7.58 -3.28
N ARG A 79 -7.58 -7.08 -4.52
CA ARG A 79 -6.39 -7.21 -5.37
C ARG A 79 -5.17 -6.50 -4.78
N LEU A 80 -5.32 -5.26 -4.34
CA LEU A 80 -4.24 -4.50 -3.70
C LEU A 80 -3.78 -5.17 -2.42
N LYS A 81 -4.69 -5.72 -1.62
CA LYS A 81 -4.34 -6.51 -0.44
C LYS A 81 -3.50 -7.74 -0.82
N ALA A 82 -3.89 -8.48 -1.85
CA ALA A 82 -3.13 -9.65 -2.30
C ALA A 82 -1.70 -9.26 -2.72
N GLN A 83 -1.54 -8.15 -3.46
CA GLN A 83 -0.22 -7.62 -3.83
C GLN A 83 0.62 -7.23 -2.60
N VAL A 84 0.00 -6.65 -1.57
CA VAL A 84 0.70 -6.35 -0.31
C VAL A 84 1.10 -7.61 0.44
N ASP A 85 0.23 -8.62 0.48
CA ASP A 85 0.51 -9.88 1.17
C ASP A 85 1.74 -10.59 0.55
N GLU A 86 1.95 -10.45 -0.77
CA GLU A 86 3.10 -10.99 -1.52
C GLU A 86 4.44 -10.30 -1.23
N ILE A 87 4.45 -9.12 -0.59
CA ILE A 87 5.69 -8.39 -0.30
C ILE A 87 6.58 -9.19 0.67
N SER A 88 7.86 -9.29 0.34
CA SER A 88 8.85 -10.05 1.11
C SER A 88 9.61 -9.19 2.15
N GLN A 89 10.23 -9.82 3.16
CA GLN A 89 11.04 -9.14 4.20
C GLN A 89 12.27 -8.40 3.66
N GLY A 90 12.65 -8.62 2.40
CA GLY A 90 13.76 -7.95 1.74
C GLY A 90 13.37 -6.72 0.91
N ALA A 91 12.10 -6.30 0.95
CA ALA A 91 11.64 -5.14 0.20
C ALA A 91 12.35 -3.86 0.68
N ASN A 92 12.95 -3.12 -0.26
CA ASN A 92 13.52 -1.80 0.00
C ASN A 92 12.46 -0.72 -0.21
N PHE A 93 11.64 -0.88 -1.26
CA PHE A 93 10.56 0.04 -1.60
C PHE A 93 9.25 -0.70 -1.86
N ILE A 94 8.15 -0.09 -1.41
CA ILE A 94 6.79 -0.50 -1.76
C ILE A 94 6.13 0.70 -2.43
N PHE A 95 5.78 0.52 -3.70
CA PHE A 95 5.14 1.56 -4.51
C PHE A 95 3.64 1.35 -4.53
N LEU A 96 2.89 2.45 -4.46
CA LEU A 96 1.48 2.52 -4.85
C LEU A 96 1.41 3.49 -6.04
N ALA A 97 1.04 2.99 -7.21
CA ALA A 97 1.11 3.75 -8.45
C ALA A 97 -0.20 3.71 -9.22
N ASN A 98 -0.51 4.81 -9.92
CA ASN A 98 -1.52 4.86 -10.96
C ASN A 98 -0.86 5.22 -12.29
N THR A 99 -0.81 4.27 -13.20
CA THR A 99 -0.02 4.30 -14.43
C THR A 99 -0.72 4.98 -15.61
N LEU A 100 -1.94 5.49 -15.43
CA LEU A 100 -2.67 6.16 -16.51
C LEU A 100 -2.00 7.49 -16.88
N PRO A 101 -1.86 7.84 -18.17
CA PRO A 101 -1.18 9.06 -18.61
C PRO A 101 -1.77 10.38 -18.07
N TYR A 102 -3.03 10.36 -17.62
CA TYR A 102 -3.72 11.52 -17.06
C TYR A 102 -3.76 11.53 -15.52
N SER A 103 -3.13 10.56 -14.84
CA SER A 103 -3.14 10.44 -13.38
C SER A 103 -2.57 11.70 -12.71
N TYR A 104 -1.47 12.23 -13.26
CA TYR A 104 -0.85 13.46 -12.78
C TYR A 104 -1.81 14.66 -12.80
N ARG A 105 -2.63 14.81 -13.84
CA ARG A 105 -3.57 15.93 -13.95
C ARG A 105 -4.69 15.83 -12.92
N LEU A 106 -5.15 14.60 -12.64
CA LEU A 106 -6.15 14.36 -11.60
C LEU A 106 -5.59 14.61 -10.20
N GLU A 107 -4.31 14.30 -9.97
CA GLU A 107 -3.65 14.46 -8.67
C GLU A 107 -3.19 15.91 -8.39
N MET A 108 -2.61 16.58 -9.39
CA MET A 108 -1.86 17.83 -9.18
C MET A 108 -2.54 19.05 -9.78
N GLU A 109 -3.24 18.89 -10.91
CA GLU A 109 -3.78 20.02 -11.69
C GLU A 109 -5.28 20.28 -11.40
N GLY A 110 -5.90 19.53 -10.50
CA GLY A 110 -7.30 19.74 -10.09
C GLY A 110 -8.33 19.34 -11.14
N TRP A 111 -7.99 18.46 -12.09
CA TRP A 111 -8.92 18.00 -13.14
C TRP A 111 -10.02 17.07 -12.60
N SER A 112 -9.92 16.61 -11.36
CA SER A 112 -10.95 15.82 -10.69
C SER A 112 -11.95 16.72 -9.96
N LYS A 113 -13.21 16.75 -10.38
CA LYS A 113 -14.30 17.40 -9.62
C LYS A 113 -14.59 16.71 -8.28
N GLN A 114 -14.32 15.41 -8.20
CA GLN A 114 -14.58 14.59 -7.00
C GLN A 114 -13.42 14.69 -5.99
N ALA A 115 -12.20 14.94 -6.46
CA ALA A 115 -11.00 15.04 -5.64
C ALA A 115 -10.10 16.18 -6.14
N PRO A 116 -10.54 17.45 -6.05
CA PRO A 116 -9.82 18.60 -6.62
C PRO A 116 -8.46 18.86 -5.95
N ALA A 117 -8.29 18.41 -4.70
CA ALA A 117 -7.04 18.54 -3.95
C ALA A 117 -6.03 17.41 -4.24
N GLY A 118 -6.38 16.44 -5.08
CA GLY A 118 -5.61 15.21 -5.30
C GLY A 118 -5.96 14.12 -4.27
N MET A 119 -5.74 12.86 -4.64
CA MET A 119 -6.00 11.72 -3.77
C MET A 119 -4.80 11.52 -2.84
N LEU A 120 -3.61 11.32 -3.40
CA LEU A 120 -2.39 11.06 -2.63
C LEU A 120 -2.02 12.25 -1.75
N ARG A 121 -2.18 13.48 -2.22
CA ARG A 121 -1.93 14.71 -1.45
C ARG A 121 -2.76 14.81 -0.18
N VAL A 122 -3.97 14.25 -0.18
CA VAL A 122 -4.84 14.22 0.99
C VAL A 122 -4.51 13.03 1.90
N VAL A 123 -4.20 11.85 1.34
CA VAL A 123 -3.93 10.64 2.15
C VAL A 123 -2.53 10.62 2.76
N VAL A 124 -1.50 11.04 2.01
CA VAL A 124 -0.10 10.94 2.45
C VAL A 124 0.17 11.66 3.78
N PRO A 125 -0.39 12.85 4.07
CA PRO A 125 -0.28 13.48 5.38
C PRO A 125 -0.81 12.62 6.54
N GLU A 126 -1.76 11.71 6.29
CA GLU A 126 -2.33 10.80 7.28
C GLU A 126 -1.47 9.55 7.51
N PHE A 127 -0.37 9.36 6.75
CA PHE A 127 0.44 8.14 6.75
C PHE A 127 0.90 7.71 8.15
N GLN A 128 1.36 8.66 8.98
CA GLN A 128 1.79 8.36 10.35
C GLN A 128 0.65 7.77 11.20
N THR A 129 -0.58 8.23 11.00
CA THR A 129 -1.75 7.72 11.72
C THR A 129 -2.01 6.26 11.37
N TYR A 130 -1.85 5.89 10.09
CA TYR A 130 -2.00 4.50 9.64
C TYR A 130 -0.89 3.60 10.18
N LEU A 131 0.36 4.09 10.23
CA LEU A 131 1.47 3.37 10.86
C LEU A 131 1.22 3.13 12.35
N ASP A 132 0.84 4.17 13.10
CA ASP A 132 0.61 4.06 14.55
C ASP A 132 -0.57 3.15 14.88
N LYS A 133 -1.61 3.17 14.04
CA LYS A 133 -2.73 2.23 14.12
C LYS A 133 -2.23 0.80 13.87
N ALA A 134 -1.49 0.57 12.79
CA ALA A 134 -0.97 -0.75 12.45
C ALA A 134 -0.04 -1.32 13.53
N ALA A 135 0.87 -0.51 14.07
CA ALA A 135 1.78 -0.89 15.16
C ALA A 135 1.04 -1.33 16.42
N ARG A 136 -0.03 -0.61 16.80
CA ARG A 136 -0.87 -0.99 17.95
C ARG A 136 -1.58 -2.32 17.72
N GLU A 137 -2.08 -2.56 16.52
CA GLU A 137 -2.78 -3.81 16.21
C GLU A 137 -1.85 -5.03 16.16
N ILE A 138 -0.62 -4.88 15.64
CA ILE A 138 0.38 -5.96 15.63
C ILE A 138 0.88 -6.26 17.04
N LYS A 139 1.11 -5.25 17.87
CA LYS A 139 1.54 -5.45 19.28
C LYS A 139 0.53 -6.26 20.11
N ASN A 140 -0.75 -6.20 19.77
CA ASN A 140 -1.83 -6.87 20.50
C ASN A 140 -2.17 -8.28 19.97
N ARG A 141 -1.39 -8.80 19.02
CA ARG A 141 -1.51 -10.16 18.46
C ARG A 141 -0.73 -11.16 19.30
#